data_AF-A0A2E3XQW3-F1
#
_entry.id   AF-A0A2E3XQW3-F1
#
_cell.length_a   1.000
_cell.length_b   1.000
_cell.length_c   1.000
_cell.angle_alpha   90.00
_cell.angle_beta   90.00
_cell.angle_gamma   90.00
#
_symmetry.space_group_name_H-M   'P 1'
#
loop_
_entity.id
_entity.type
_entity.pdbx_description
1 polymer ?
#
loop_
_entity_poly.entity_id
_entity_poly.type
_entity_poly.pdbx_seq_one_letter_code
_entity_poly.pdbx_strand_id
1 'polypeptide(L)'
;MKNPGPLLLYKRKSPFRYLVKAMGIIVLISLFSCKTEREVTIKNTPSSNKSEKLTDLAKDVQENGQGERIEVVDILTPEPFSENSEAAKELKEKDIFDLWDIFFSAFVIPISQDPYKSRVNYESLYQLGQSKDQELTTLLGLIERKMAITNLSHLTPQKRASFYINAYNYTAIRLVHKGYIDSTGKKITSFLDLSKGPNPLEIIYREVLPLHHGIVSLEDLENKMIKGHFEFQRNSQESSRGLLDARFHLILSNTSISRPSLLNEAFRAEKLEEQIDFVVKAAFQNRERIATIKEETLYLSRLFKWYKEDFEADKNSIAEFVSHYAPELGSFKRVKYLNYSYDINILKKEDGQGLSQTPDLPTLSEFQQSDSAQSDSNKQNPCSYLKSQKRDPLLYCDHIVSGELDGFYQYRNRVDAAKICIYRIEESSSSEQGAQLGIRGRVEEFNHKLQSMKQTDLIIEDEYKYDEGIFTLRTSGGVRTKAIVNINDNTAEIRQTSIIFGKGYRKFSLECTPVN
;
A
#
# COMPACT_ATOMS: atom_id res chain seq x y z
N MET A 1 -77.61 1.71 -55.64
CA MET A 1 -76.66 1.08 -54.68
C MET A 1 -75.98 2.20 -53.89
N LYS A 2 -75.81 2.00 -52.57
CA LYS A 2 -75.90 3.02 -51.52
C LYS A 2 -74.73 4.04 -51.44
N ASN A 3 -75.14 5.31 -51.36
CA ASN A 3 -74.59 6.50 -50.66
C ASN A 3 -73.10 6.93 -50.76
N PRO A 4 -72.84 8.17 -51.23
CA PRO A 4 -71.74 9.02 -50.79
C PRO A 4 -72.18 9.95 -49.63
N GLY A 5 -71.23 10.43 -48.81
CA GLY A 5 -71.44 11.51 -47.84
C GLY A 5 -70.33 12.57 -47.96
N PRO A 6 -70.61 13.89 -47.80
CA PRO A 6 -69.88 14.93 -48.51
C PRO A 6 -69.00 15.86 -47.64
N LEU A 7 -68.26 16.72 -48.35
CA LEU A 7 -67.47 17.87 -47.90
C LEU A 7 -68.10 18.75 -46.82
N LEU A 8 -67.25 19.36 -45.97
CA LEU A 8 -67.53 20.67 -45.35
C LEU A 8 -66.27 21.55 -45.24
N LEU A 9 -66.16 22.43 -46.23
CA LEU A 9 -65.69 23.82 -46.28
C LEU A 9 -64.77 24.42 -45.17
N TYR A 10 -63.63 24.86 -45.67
CA TYR A 10 -62.77 25.98 -45.26
C TYR A 10 -63.52 27.23 -44.75
N LYS A 11 -63.07 27.82 -43.63
CA LYS A 11 -63.21 29.26 -43.38
C LYS A 11 -61.99 29.84 -42.68
N ARG A 12 -61.25 30.64 -43.45
CA ARG A 12 -60.12 31.48 -43.08
C ARG A 12 -60.65 32.76 -42.40
N LYS A 13 -60.14 33.14 -41.24
CA LYS A 13 -60.21 34.52 -40.71
C LYS A 13 -58.90 34.85 -39.97
N SER A 14 -58.22 35.88 -40.46
CA SER A 14 -57.31 36.77 -39.71
C SER A 14 -57.93 38.19 -39.79
N PRO A 15 -57.39 39.26 -39.16
CA PRO A 15 -56.32 39.37 -38.17
C PRO A 15 -56.72 40.30 -36.96
N PHE A 16 -55.72 40.66 -36.15
CA PHE A 16 -55.56 41.90 -35.35
C PHE A 16 -55.74 41.86 -33.81
N ARG A 17 -54.68 42.42 -33.18
CA ARG A 17 -54.50 42.96 -31.80
C ARG A 17 -54.14 41.95 -30.70
N TYR A 18 -52.87 41.94 -30.31
CA TYR A 18 -52.45 42.54 -29.03
C TYR A 18 -50.98 43.02 -29.14
N LEU A 19 -50.74 44.25 -28.68
CA LEU A 19 -49.49 44.98 -28.72
C LEU A 19 -48.99 45.14 -27.26
N VAL A 20 -47.69 44.91 -27.06
CA VAL A 20 -46.76 45.47 -26.03
C VAL A 20 -46.86 45.00 -24.57
N LYS A 21 -45.81 44.31 -24.10
CA LYS A 21 -44.66 44.83 -23.31
C LYS A 21 -43.62 43.69 -23.17
N ALA A 22 -42.48 43.75 -23.88
CA ALA A 22 -41.17 44.31 -23.45
C ALA A 22 -40.56 43.47 -22.29
N MET A 23 -39.34 42.91 -22.25
CA MET A 23 -38.00 42.98 -22.87
C MET A 23 -37.33 41.61 -22.52
N GLY A 24 -36.23 41.08 -23.07
CA GLY A 24 -35.25 41.50 -24.04
C GLY A 24 -34.14 40.43 -24.14
N ILE A 25 -33.53 40.37 -25.32
CA ILE A 25 -32.15 39.96 -25.65
C ILE A 25 -31.82 38.46 -25.76
N ILE A 26 -31.66 38.07 -27.04
CA ILE A 26 -31.00 36.89 -27.61
C ILE A 26 -29.61 37.32 -28.11
N VAL A 27 -28.59 36.45 -27.96
CA VAL A 27 -27.38 36.39 -28.82
C VAL A 27 -27.12 34.90 -29.11
N LEU A 28 -27.58 34.33 -30.23
CA LEU A 28 -26.93 34.18 -31.55
C LEU A 28 -25.62 33.38 -31.56
N ILE A 29 -25.69 32.11 -31.99
CA ILE A 29 -24.60 31.41 -32.70
C ILE A 29 -25.17 30.92 -34.04
N SER A 30 -24.55 31.41 -35.11
CA SER A 30 -24.86 31.17 -36.51
C SER A 30 -24.16 29.93 -37.08
N LEU A 31 -24.88 29.29 -38.00
CA LEU A 31 -24.55 28.16 -38.87
C LEU A 31 -23.40 28.46 -39.85
N PHE A 32 -22.67 27.43 -40.28
CA PHE A 32 -22.35 27.23 -41.71
C PHE A 32 -22.08 25.75 -42.04
N SER A 33 -22.75 25.29 -43.10
CA SER A 33 -22.74 23.93 -43.70
C SER A 33 -21.65 23.76 -44.78
N CYS A 34 -21.17 22.53 -45.01
CA CYS A 34 -21.20 21.90 -46.34
C CYS A 34 -20.87 20.39 -46.30
N LYS A 35 -21.31 19.69 -47.34
CA LYS A 35 -21.69 18.27 -47.45
C LYS A 35 -20.94 17.63 -48.64
N THR A 36 -20.55 16.34 -48.60
CA THR A 36 -20.65 15.37 -49.73
C THR A 36 -20.30 13.91 -49.32
N GLU A 37 -21.00 12.96 -49.97
CA GLU A 37 -21.12 11.48 -49.79
C GLU A 37 -19.89 10.69 -50.31
N ARG A 38 -19.62 9.37 -50.12
CA ARG A 38 -20.44 8.15 -49.91
C ARG A 38 -19.56 6.92 -49.50
N GLU A 39 -20.14 6.02 -48.69
CA GLU A 39 -19.96 4.54 -48.49
C GLU A 39 -18.57 3.87 -48.31
N VAL A 40 -18.35 3.17 -47.17
CA VAL A 40 -18.55 1.71 -46.97
C VAL A 40 -18.34 1.35 -45.47
N THR A 41 -19.20 0.45 -44.99
CA THR A 41 -19.43 -0.06 -43.63
C THR A 41 -18.22 -0.67 -42.90
N ILE A 42 -17.90 -0.18 -41.70
CA ILE A 42 -17.49 -1.01 -40.54
C ILE A 42 -18.15 -0.41 -39.29
N LYS A 43 -19.09 -1.15 -38.68
CA LYS A 43 -19.64 -0.81 -37.36
C LYS A 43 -18.55 -0.98 -36.31
N ASN A 44 -17.96 0.12 -35.87
CA ASN A 44 -17.35 0.23 -34.55
C ASN A 44 -18.09 1.33 -33.81
N THR A 45 -18.83 0.95 -32.77
CA THR A 45 -19.33 1.88 -31.76
C THR A 45 -18.21 2.08 -30.74
N PRO A 46 -17.71 3.30 -30.50
CA PRO A 46 -17.03 3.60 -29.26
C PRO A 46 -17.87 4.54 -28.39
N SER A 47 -17.74 4.35 -27.08
CA SER A 47 -17.88 5.38 -26.06
C SER A 47 -19.30 5.87 -25.71
N SER A 48 -20.03 5.09 -24.91
CA SER A 48 -20.99 5.62 -23.91
C SER A 48 -20.44 5.60 -22.46
N ASN A 49 -19.46 4.75 -22.15
CA ASN A 49 -19.14 4.44 -20.74
C ASN A 49 -18.29 5.49 -19.99
N LYS A 50 -17.56 6.37 -20.68
CA LYS A 50 -16.71 7.37 -19.97
C LYS A 50 -17.56 8.42 -19.24
N SER A 51 -18.67 8.84 -19.84
CA SER A 51 -19.59 9.82 -19.26
C SER A 51 -20.36 9.25 -18.06
N GLU A 52 -20.82 8.00 -18.14
CA GLU A 52 -21.51 7.30 -17.04
C GLU A 52 -20.59 7.04 -15.84
N LYS A 53 -19.35 6.59 -16.09
CA LYS A 53 -18.37 6.36 -15.01
C LYS A 53 -17.98 7.63 -14.27
N LEU A 54 -17.80 8.74 -14.99
CA LEU A 54 -17.55 10.07 -14.41
C LEU A 54 -18.76 10.56 -13.61
N THR A 55 -19.99 10.31 -14.08
CA THR A 55 -21.19 10.73 -13.35
C THR A 55 -21.42 9.91 -12.08
N ASP A 56 -21.13 8.61 -12.07
CA ASP A 56 -21.26 7.79 -10.86
C ASP A 56 -20.15 8.08 -9.83
N LEU A 57 -18.91 8.35 -10.26
CA LEU A 57 -17.88 8.89 -9.36
C LEU A 57 -18.27 10.26 -8.81
N ALA A 58 -18.80 11.16 -9.66
CA ALA A 58 -19.13 12.53 -9.24
C ALA A 58 -20.36 12.60 -8.32
N LYS A 59 -21.38 11.76 -8.53
CA LYS A 59 -22.57 11.68 -7.65
C LYS A 59 -22.21 11.26 -6.24
N ASP A 60 -21.27 10.32 -6.11
CA ASP A 60 -20.83 9.79 -4.82
C ASP A 60 -19.97 10.80 -4.03
N VAL A 61 -19.45 11.84 -4.68
CA VAL A 61 -18.63 12.88 -4.05
C VAL A 61 -19.47 14.05 -3.51
N GLN A 62 -20.73 14.20 -3.92
CA GLN A 62 -21.60 15.28 -3.43
C GLN A 62 -22.05 15.13 -1.96
N GLU A 63 -21.65 14.05 -1.27
CA GLU A 63 -22.02 13.83 0.14
C GLU A 63 -21.05 14.42 1.18
N ASN A 64 -19.88 14.95 0.83
CA ASN A 64 -18.97 15.59 1.81
C ASN A 64 -17.99 16.59 1.18
N GLY A 65 -17.99 17.84 1.68
CA GLY A 65 -16.82 18.74 1.63
C GLY A 65 -17.03 20.09 0.94
N GLN A 66 -17.21 21.15 1.73
CA GLN A 66 -16.81 22.53 1.39
C GLN A 66 -15.56 22.85 2.23
N GLY A 67 -14.44 23.15 1.58
CA GLY A 67 -13.18 23.53 2.25
C GLY A 67 -12.41 24.57 1.42
N GLU A 68 -11.86 25.58 2.11
CA GLU A 68 -11.06 26.67 1.52
C GLU A 68 -9.61 26.25 1.23
N ARG A 69 -8.97 27.04 0.35
CA ARG A 69 -7.82 26.67 -0.49
C ARG A 69 -6.50 26.41 0.24
N ILE A 70 -5.89 25.28 -0.09
CA ILE A 70 -4.53 24.84 0.27
C ILE A 70 -3.47 25.59 -0.58
N GLU A 71 -2.23 25.76 -0.08
CA GLU A 71 -1.08 26.16 -0.91
C GLU A 71 -0.51 24.91 -1.60
N VAL A 72 -0.59 24.84 -2.93
CA VAL A 72 -0.72 23.55 -3.63
C VAL A 72 0.53 23.15 -4.42
N VAL A 73 0.84 21.85 -4.41
CA VAL A 73 1.81 21.23 -5.34
C VAL A 73 1.25 21.23 -6.77
N ASP A 74 1.83 22.04 -7.66
CA ASP A 74 1.56 21.98 -9.10
C ASP A 74 2.17 20.72 -9.72
N ILE A 75 3.47 20.49 -9.50
CA ILE A 75 4.22 19.33 -9.98
C ILE A 75 5.06 18.81 -8.80
N LEU A 76 5.15 17.49 -8.63
CA LEU A 76 6.06 16.89 -7.66
C LEU A 76 7.50 17.13 -8.12
N THR A 77 8.07 18.24 -7.66
CA THR A 77 9.45 18.61 -7.94
C THR A 77 10.39 17.83 -7.01
N PRO A 78 11.53 17.34 -7.54
CA PRO A 78 12.50 16.67 -6.70
C PRO A 78 12.95 17.54 -5.53
N GLU A 79 12.91 16.99 -4.31
CA GLU A 79 13.45 17.70 -3.15
C GLU A 79 14.93 18.07 -3.40
N PRO A 80 15.35 19.30 -3.09
CA PRO A 80 16.75 19.68 -3.17
C PRO A 80 17.54 18.97 -2.06
N PHE A 81 18.69 18.41 -2.40
CA PHE A 81 19.59 17.77 -1.42
C PHE A 81 21.05 18.04 -1.75
N SER A 82 21.91 17.96 -0.72
CA SER A 82 23.35 18.08 -0.88
C SER A 82 23.95 16.78 -1.39
N GLU A 83 24.48 16.82 -2.60
CA GLU A 83 25.06 15.67 -3.28
C GLU A 83 26.31 15.07 -2.62
N ASN A 84 26.92 15.80 -1.66
CA ASN A 84 28.17 15.46 -1.00
C ASN A 84 28.00 14.86 0.40
N SER A 85 26.78 14.76 0.93
CA SER A 85 26.54 14.16 2.25
C SER A 85 26.85 12.67 2.25
N GLU A 86 27.19 12.12 3.42
CA GLU A 86 27.47 10.69 3.57
C GLU A 86 26.24 9.84 3.25
N ALA A 87 25.05 10.27 3.69
CA ALA A 87 23.77 9.68 3.31
C ALA A 87 23.54 9.71 1.77
N ALA A 88 23.89 10.81 1.09
CA ALA A 88 23.77 10.89 -0.36
C ALA A 88 24.71 9.92 -1.08
N LYS A 89 25.93 9.71 -0.57
CA LYS A 89 26.87 8.73 -1.13
C LYS A 89 26.33 7.31 -1.04
N GLU A 90 25.74 6.93 0.10
CA GLU A 90 25.18 5.59 0.29
C GLU A 90 23.88 5.37 -0.52
N LEU A 91 22.99 6.36 -0.56
CA LEU A 91 21.71 6.23 -1.24
C LEU A 91 21.83 6.34 -2.78
N LYS A 92 22.82 7.06 -3.31
CA LYS A 92 23.00 7.22 -4.77
C LYS A 92 23.22 5.90 -5.50
N GLU A 93 23.96 4.97 -4.88
CA GLU A 93 24.28 3.65 -5.42
C GLU A 93 23.06 2.70 -5.48
N LYS A 94 22.00 3.00 -4.74
CA LYS A 94 20.78 2.18 -4.72
C LYS A 94 19.95 2.37 -5.97
N ASP A 95 19.31 1.30 -6.44
CA ASP A 95 18.33 1.43 -7.50
C ASP A 95 17.02 2.05 -6.99
N ILE A 96 16.11 2.38 -7.90
CA ILE A 96 14.85 3.05 -7.53
C ILE A 96 13.93 2.18 -6.67
N PHE A 97 13.96 0.85 -6.84
CA PHE A 97 13.14 -0.08 -6.07
C PHE A 97 13.64 -0.18 -4.64
N ASP A 98 14.95 -0.17 -4.43
CA ASP A 98 15.56 -0.09 -3.10
C ASP A 98 15.20 1.21 -2.38
N LEU A 99 15.18 2.34 -3.09
CA LEU A 99 14.78 3.62 -2.51
C LEU A 99 13.30 3.63 -2.13
N TRP A 100 12.42 3.04 -2.96
CA TRP A 100 11.01 2.85 -2.60
C TRP A 100 10.82 1.91 -1.42
N ASP A 101 11.59 0.83 -1.31
CA ASP A 101 11.56 -0.06 -0.14
C ASP A 101 11.88 0.71 1.15
N ILE A 102 12.91 1.55 1.12
CA ILE A 102 13.27 2.41 2.26
C ILE A 102 12.10 3.34 2.61
N PHE A 103 11.52 4.00 1.60
CA PHE A 103 10.41 4.93 1.82
C PHE A 103 9.16 4.23 2.39
N PHE A 104 8.69 3.16 1.75
CA PHE A 104 7.48 2.46 2.20
C PHE A 104 7.69 1.81 3.57
N SER A 105 8.86 1.22 3.83
CA SER A 105 9.11 0.58 5.14
C SER A 105 9.22 1.57 6.29
N ALA A 106 9.63 2.82 6.02
CA ALA A 106 9.72 3.89 7.00
C ALA A 106 8.35 4.52 7.30
N PHE A 107 7.52 4.75 6.27
CA PHE A 107 6.30 5.55 6.42
C PHE A 107 5.00 4.75 6.37
N VAL A 108 4.99 3.52 5.87
CA VAL A 108 3.83 2.62 5.89
C VAL A 108 3.98 1.65 7.04
N ILE A 109 3.16 1.87 8.08
CA ILE A 109 3.22 1.18 9.37
C ILE A 109 2.12 0.10 9.41
N PRO A 110 2.48 -1.20 9.46
CA PRO A 110 1.51 -2.24 9.78
C PRO A 110 0.93 -2.02 11.17
N ILE A 111 -0.37 -2.27 11.35
CA ILE A 111 -1.01 -2.17 12.66
C ILE A 111 -0.71 -3.45 13.44
N SER A 112 -0.19 -3.31 14.66
CA SER A 112 0.22 -4.45 15.49
C SER A 112 -0.91 -5.43 15.81
N GLN A 113 -2.15 -4.94 15.91
CA GLN A 113 -3.33 -5.73 16.20
C GLN A 113 -3.96 -6.38 14.95
N ASP A 114 -3.55 -5.99 13.74
CA ASP A 114 -4.07 -6.52 12.49
C ASP A 114 -3.01 -6.41 11.37
N PRO A 115 -2.31 -7.51 11.04
CA PRO A 115 -1.22 -7.50 10.07
C PRO A 115 -1.69 -7.22 8.63
N TYR A 116 -3.00 -7.26 8.36
CA TYR A 116 -3.58 -6.92 7.06
C TYR A 116 -3.94 -5.43 6.95
N LYS A 117 -3.72 -4.66 8.03
CA LYS A 117 -3.90 -3.22 8.08
C LYS A 117 -2.56 -2.51 8.10
N SER A 118 -2.47 -1.47 7.28
CA SER A 118 -1.39 -0.50 7.36
C SER A 118 -1.92 0.93 7.38
N ARG A 119 -1.12 1.81 7.97
CA ARG A 119 -1.35 3.25 8.05
C ARG A 119 -0.12 4.00 7.59
N VAL A 120 -0.31 5.18 7.03
CA VAL A 120 0.83 6.03 6.68
C VAL A 120 1.10 7.01 7.80
N ASN A 121 2.36 7.07 8.26
CA ASN A 121 2.80 8.01 9.28
C ASN A 121 3.12 9.38 8.66
N TYR A 122 2.07 10.08 8.23
CA TYR A 122 2.16 11.42 7.65
C TYR A 122 2.71 12.45 8.63
N GLU A 123 2.47 12.27 9.94
CA GLU A 123 3.01 13.17 10.97
C GLU A 123 4.54 13.17 10.93
N SER A 124 5.18 12.00 11.07
CA SER A 124 6.64 11.92 11.02
C SER A 124 7.19 12.40 9.68
N LEU A 125 6.56 12.01 8.57
CA LEU A 125 6.98 12.45 7.24
C LEU A 125 6.96 13.98 7.10
N TYR A 126 5.89 14.62 7.58
CA TYR A 126 5.74 16.08 7.57
C TYR A 126 6.74 16.78 8.50
N GLN A 127 6.91 16.32 9.74
CA GLN A 127 7.84 16.94 10.70
C GLN A 127 9.28 16.90 10.18
N LEU A 128 9.69 15.77 9.60
CA LEU A 128 11.00 15.62 8.97
C LEU A 128 11.17 16.54 7.76
N GLY A 129 10.13 16.66 6.93
CA GLY A 129 10.10 17.62 5.83
C GLY A 129 10.30 19.06 6.31
N GLN A 130 9.61 19.47 7.37
CA GLN A 130 9.71 20.82 7.93
C GLN A 130 11.06 21.11 8.59
N SER A 131 11.65 20.10 9.24
CA SER A 131 13.01 20.20 9.78
C SER A 131 14.11 20.22 8.71
N LYS A 132 13.74 19.99 7.43
CA LYS A 132 14.66 19.78 6.31
C LYS A 132 15.66 18.67 6.60
N ASP A 133 15.17 17.57 7.18
CA ASP A 133 15.99 16.41 7.48
C ASP A 133 16.77 15.96 6.24
N GLN A 134 18.09 15.81 6.41
CA GLN A 134 18.97 15.66 5.27
C GLN A 134 18.86 14.26 4.65
N GLU A 135 18.57 13.24 5.44
CA GLU A 135 18.36 11.87 4.95
C GLU A 135 17.05 11.77 4.17
N LEU A 136 15.96 12.32 4.73
CA LEU A 136 14.67 12.36 4.05
C LEU A 136 14.74 13.15 2.75
N THR A 137 15.24 14.40 2.78
CA THR A 137 15.33 15.23 1.56
C THR A 137 16.19 14.57 0.48
N THR A 138 17.27 13.88 0.87
CA THR A 138 18.08 13.08 -0.05
C THR A 138 17.31 11.90 -0.62
N LEU A 139 16.62 11.12 0.22
CA LEU A 139 15.82 9.97 -0.21
C LEU A 139 14.71 10.39 -1.20
N LEU A 140 13.92 11.40 -0.84
CA LEU A 140 12.83 11.90 -1.68
C LEU A 140 13.36 12.46 -3.00
N GLY A 141 14.40 13.29 -2.95
CA GLY A 141 15.01 13.86 -4.14
C GLY A 141 15.61 12.80 -5.07
N LEU A 142 16.22 11.74 -4.52
CA LEU A 142 16.73 10.63 -5.33
C LEU A 142 15.60 9.81 -5.96
N ILE A 143 14.52 9.50 -5.21
CA ILE A 143 13.36 8.80 -5.77
C ILE A 143 12.78 9.63 -6.91
N GLU A 144 12.42 10.89 -6.66
CA GLU A 144 11.76 11.77 -7.62
C GLU A 144 12.62 12.02 -8.87
N ARG A 145 13.95 12.21 -8.71
CA ARG A 145 14.88 12.28 -9.85
C ARG A 145 14.94 10.97 -10.63
N LYS A 146 15.11 9.83 -9.96
CA LYS A 146 15.20 8.53 -10.64
C LYS A 146 13.88 8.19 -11.34
N MET A 147 12.74 8.50 -10.74
CA MET A 147 11.42 8.37 -11.38
C MET A 147 11.33 9.18 -12.67
N ALA A 148 11.77 10.43 -12.64
CA ALA A 148 11.72 11.33 -13.78
C ALA A 148 12.65 10.92 -14.94
N ILE A 149 13.78 10.23 -14.66
CA ILE A 149 14.76 9.89 -15.71
C ILE A 149 14.74 8.42 -16.14
N THR A 150 14.08 7.53 -15.39
CA THR A 150 14.11 6.09 -15.70
C THR A 150 13.41 5.81 -17.02
N ASN A 151 14.17 5.34 -18.01
CA ASN A 151 13.61 4.87 -19.28
C ASN A 151 13.06 3.45 -19.13
N LEU A 152 11.75 3.30 -19.34
CA LEU A 152 11.01 2.05 -19.16
C LEU A 152 10.96 1.16 -20.41
N SER A 153 11.38 1.66 -21.58
CA SER A 153 11.27 0.95 -22.87
C SER A 153 12.06 -0.35 -22.92
N HIS A 154 13.17 -0.42 -22.19
CA HIS A 154 14.04 -1.60 -22.14
C HIS A 154 13.73 -2.55 -20.98
N LEU A 155 12.78 -2.20 -20.10
CA LEU A 155 12.44 -3.02 -18.95
C LEU A 155 11.47 -4.14 -19.35
N THR A 156 11.62 -5.28 -18.67
CA THR A 156 10.65 -6.38 -18.77
C THR A 156 9.26 -5.90 -18.37
N PRO A 157 8.18 -6.53 -18.89
CA PRO A 157 6.82 -6.16 -18.54
C PRO A 157 6.60 -6.09 -17.02
N GLN A 158 7.06 -7.10 -16.27
CA GLN A 158 6.91 -7.18 -14.81
C GLN A 158 7.63 -6.03 -14.13
N LYS A 159 8.87 -5.73 -14.51
CA LYS A 159 9.63 -4.62 -13.92
C LYS A 159 9.00 -3.26 -14.22
N ARG A 160 8.38 -3.12 -15.39
CA ARG A 160 7.61 -1.94 -15.78
C ARG A 160 6.34 -1.78 -14.94
N ALA A 161 5.59 -2.86 -14.73
CA ALA A 161 4.41 -2.86 -13.87
C ALA A 161 4.76 -2.54 -12.41
N SER A 162 5.78 -3.21 -11.85
CA SER A 162 6.30 -2.90 -10.52
C SER A 162 6.67 -1.43 -10.39
N PHE A 163 7.35 -0.86 -11.40
CA PHE A 163 7.70 0.57 -11.42
C PHE A 163 6.45 1.45 -11.35
N TYR A 164 5.44 1.21 -12.20
CA TYR A 164 4.24 2.03 -12.23
C TYR A 164 3.39 1.92 -10.96
N ILE A 165 3.25 0.73 -10.39
CA ILE A 165 2.53 0.51 -9.13
C ILE A 165 3.22 1.28 -7.98
N ASN A 166 4.54 1.16 -7.87
CA ASN A 166 5.31 1.88 -6.86
C ASN A 166 5.25 3.39 -7.06
N ALA A 167 5.39 3.85 -8.31
CA ALA A 167 5.26 5.25 -8.66
C ALA A 167 3.90 5.81 -8.21
N TYR A 168 2.80 5.09 -8.46
CA TYR A 168 1.46 5.53 -8.07
C TYR A 168 1.34 5.66 -6.56
N ASN A 169 1.67 4.59 -5.83
CA ASN A 169 1.51 4.55 -4.37
C ASN A 169 2.44 5.55 -3.68
N TYR A 170 3.68 5.71 -4.17
CA TYR A 170 4.61 6.73 -3.69
C TYR A 170 4.07 8.14 -3.94
N THR A 171 3.65 8.45 -5.17
CA THR A 171 3.14 9.78 -5.53
C THR A 171 1.90 10.15 -4.72
N ALA A 172 0.96 9.22 -4.51
CA ALA A 172 -0.22 9.49 -3.69
C ALA A 172 0.16 9.90 -2.25
N ILE A 173 1.09 9.18 -1.62
CA ILE A 173 1.63 9.54 -0.29
C ILE A 173 2.34 10.90 -0.34
N ARG A 174 3.12 11.17 -1.38
CA ARG A 174 3.86 12.43 -1.51
C ARG A 174 2.98 13.64 -1.69
N LEU A 175 1.87 13.51 -2.42
CA LEU A 175 0.87 14.58 -2.57
C LEU A 175 0.26 14.94 -1.21
N VAL A 176 -0.10 13.92 -0.42
CA VAL A 176 -0.58 14.14 0.95
C VAL A 176 0.49 14.77 1.83
N HIS A 177 1.75 14.32 1.78
CA HIS A 177 2.84 14.93 2.55
C HIS A 177 2.98 16.42 2.23
N LYS A 178 3.06 16.78 0.95
CA LYS A 178 3.27 18.17 0.57
C LYS A 178 2.08 19.07 0.86
N GLY A 179 0.85 18.54 0.83
CA GLY A 179 -0.37 19.25 1.19
C GLY A 179 -0.88 18.94 2.60
N TYR A 180 -0.03 18.39 3.48
CA TYR A 180 -0.47 17.82 4.75
C TYR A 180 -1.13 18.86 5.66
N ILE A 181 -0.60 20.08 5.62
CA ILE A 181 -1.16 21.27 6.25
C ILE A 181 -1.62 22.22 5.15
N ASP A 182 -2.86 22.69 5.24
CA ASP A 182 -3.42 23.67 4.32
C ASP A 182 -2.91 25.10 4.58
N SER A 183 -3.28 26.04 3.70
CA SER A 183 -2.85 27.44 3.82
C SER A 183 -3.35 28.13 5.11
N THR A 184 -4.36 27.56 5.76
CA THR A 184 -4.92 28.05 7.03
C THR A 184 -4.22 27.44 8.25
N GLY A 185 -3.28 26.52 8.04
CA GLY A 185 -2.56 25.83 9.10
C GLY A 185 -3.27 24.57 9.62
N LYS A 186 -4.33 24.10 8.96
CA LYS A 186 -5.09 22.92 9.38
C LYS A 186 -4.63 21.66 8.63
N LYS A 187 -4.63 20.52 9.33
CA LYS A 187 -4.40 19.22 8.72
C LYS A 187 -5.51 18.85 7.76
N ILE A 188 -5.15 18.40 6.57
CA ILE A 188 -6.12 17.80 5.64
C ILE A 188 -6.67 16.50 6.20
N THR A 189 -7.93 16.24 5.89
CA THR A 189 -8.64 15.05 6.39
C THR A 189 -8.96 14.09 5.26
N SER A 190 -9.17 14.61 4.06
CA SER A 190 -9.52 13.87 2.85
C SER A 190 -8.46 14.06 1.77
N PHE A 191 -8.22 13.02 0.98
CA PHE A 191 -7.36 13.12 -0.20
C PHE A 191 -7.89 14.17 -1.20
N LEU A 192 -9.20 14.40 -1.23
CA LEU A 192 -9.84 15.38 -2.12
C LEU A 192 -9.57 16.82 -1.70
N ASP A 193 -9.15 17.06 -0.45
CA ASP A 193 -8.81 18.41 0.03
C ASP A 193 -7.63 19.01 -0.76
N LEU A 194 -6.82 18.16 -1.43
CA LEU A 194 -5.70 18.53 -2.29
C LEU A 194 -6.11 19.14 -3.65
N SER A 195 -7.40 19.13 -3.98
CA SER A 195 -7.96 19.74 -5.21
C SER A 195 -8.07 21.26 -5.09
N LYS A 196 -7.89 21.98 -6.22
CA LYS A 196 -7.89 23.46 -6.29
C LYS A 196 -9.25 24.03 -6.70
N GLY A 197 -9.93 23.31 -7.57
CA GLY A 197 -11.12 23.71 -8.27
C GLY A 197 -12.41 23.20 -7.64
N PRO A 198 -13.56 23.57 -8.21
CA PRO A 198 -14.86 23.10 -7.75
C PRO A 198 -15.06 21.60 -7.98
N ASN A 199 -14.18 20.95 -8.75
CA ASN A 199 -14.17 19.50 -8.91
C ASN A 199 -13.26 18.87 -7.84
N PRO A 200 -13.82 18.25 -6.80
CA PRO A 200 -13.05 17.61 -5.74
C PRO A 200 -12.17 16.45 -6.24
N LEU A 201 -12.47 15.85 -7.40
CA LEU A 201 -11.65 14.79 -8.00
C LEU A 201 -10.46 15.32 -8.81
N GLU A 202 -10.31 16.64 -8.98
CA GLU A 202 -9.25 17.25 -9.80
C GLU A 202 -7.85 16.70 -9.48
N ILE A 203 -7.51 16.51 -8.20
CA ILE A 203 -6.21 15.99 -7.78
C ILE A 203 -5.83 14.66 -8.46
N ILE A 204 -6.81 13.82 -8.79
CA ILE A 204 -6.58 12.51 -9.43
C ILE A 204 -6.21 12.69 -10.91
N TYR A 205 -6.77 13.70 -11.58
CA TYR A 205 -6.60 13.98 -13.01
C TYR A 205 -5.50 15.02 -13.29
N ARG A 206 -5.00 15.71 -12.27
CA ARG A 206 -3.96 16.72 -12.43
C ARG A 206 -2.62 16.05 -12.75
N GLU A 207 -1.93 16.58 -13.76
CA GLU A 207 -0.56 16.18 -14.08
C GLU A 207 0.38 16.65 -12.97
N VAL A 208 0.86 15.71 -12.16
CA VAL A 208 1.66 15.99 -10.96
C VAL A 208 2.95 15.18 -10.91
N LEU A 209 3.07 14.14 -11.72
CA LEU A 209 4.16 13.17 -11.63
C LEU A 209 5.10 13.25 -12.83
N PRO A 210 6.34 13.75 -12.67
CA PRO A 210 7.35 13.67 -13.72
C PRO A 210 7.81 12.23 -13.95
N LEU A 211 7.71 11.76 -15.19
CA LEU A 211 8.31 10.53 -15.71
C LEU A 211 9.18 10.85 -16.94
N HIS A 212 9.96 9.88 -17.41
CA HIS A 212 10.88 10.05 -18.54
C HIS A 212 10.22 10.60 -19.81
N HIS A 213 8.94 10.28 -20.04
CA HIS A 213 8.19 10.67 -21.24
C HIS A 213 7.22 11.84 -21.00
N GLY A 214 7.33 12.54 -19.88
CA GLY A 214 6.47 13.69 -19.56
C GLY A 214 5.87 13.64 -18.15
N ILE A 215 5.07 14.65 -17.84
CA ILE A 215 4.35 14.76 -16.57
C ILE A 215 3.00 14.09 -16.74
N VAL A 216 2.60 13.25 -15.79
CA VAL A 216 1.35 12.48 -15.86
C VAL A 216 0.54 12.61 -14.58
N SER A 217 -0.74 12.29 -14.66
CA SER A 217 -1.65 12.22 -13.52
C SER A 217 -1.68 10.83 -12.87
N LEU A 218 -2.31 10.73 -11.69
CA LEU A 218 -2.60 9.43 -11.08
C LEU A 218 -3.59 8.63 -11.96
N GLU A 219 -4.54 9.31 -12.60
CA GLU A 219 -5.46 8.67 -13.55
C GLU A 219 -4.73 8.06 -14.76
N ASP A 220 -3.77 8.79 -15.33
CA ASP A 220 -2.98 8.32 -16.47
C ASP A 220 -2.18 7.07 -16.09
N LEU A 221 -1.56 7.11 -14.91
CA LEU A 221 -0.76 6.02 -14.39
C LEU A 221 -1.63 4.76 -14.16
N GLU A 222 -2.81 4.92 -13.55
CA GLU A 222 -3.76 3.81 -13.34
C GLU A 222 -4.32 3.27 -14.64
N ASN A 223 -4.92 4.11 -15.49
CA ASN A 223 -5.72 3.64 -16.63
C ASN A 223 -4.94 3.46 -17.93
N LYS A 224 -3.87 4.23 -18.17
CA LYS A 224 -3.09 4.11 -19.42
C LYS A 224 -1.90 3.18 -19.26
N MET A 225 -1.24 3.21 -18.10
CA MET A 225 0.02 2.48 -17.91
C MET A 225 -0.19 1.15 -17.16
N ILE A 226 -0.81 1.20 -15.99
CA ILE A 226 -1.02 0.02 -15.14
C ILE A 226 -2.06 -0.90 -15.76
N LYS A 227 -3.27 -0.40 -16.03
CA LYS A 227 -4.33 -1.19 -16.67
C LYS A 227 -3.88 -1.77 -18.01
N GLY A 228 -3.24 -0.98 -18.87
CA GLY A 228 -2.72 -1.46 -20.16
C GLY A 228 -1.73 -2.63 -20.02
N HIS A 229 -0.93 -2.68 -18.96
CA HIS A 229 -0.07 -3.83 -18.66
C HIS A 229 -0.91 -5.09 -18.32
N PHE A 230 -1.91 -4.93 -17.44
CA PHE A 230 -2.76 -6.03 -16.98
C PHE A 230 -3.74 -6.55 -18.05
N GLU A 231 -4.08 -5.74 -19.06
CA GLU A 231 -4.77 -6.18 -20.27
C GLU A 231 -3.84 -6.98 -21.19
N PHE A 232 -2.60 -6.51 -21.39
CA PHE A 232 -1.65 -7.13 -22.33
C PHE A 232 -1.15 -8.50 -21.86
N GLN A 233 -0.82 -8.67 -20.57
CA GLN A 233 -0.27 -9.94 -20.07
C GLN A 233 -1.23 -11.12 -20.24
N ARG A 234 -2.54 -10.91 -20.02
CA ARG A 234 -3.56 -11.98 -20.12
C ARG A 234 -3.77 -12.46 -21.56
N ASN A 235 -3.67 -11.58 -22.54
CA ASN A 235 -3.77 -11.97 -23.96
C ASN A 235 -2.61 -12.89 -24.42
N SER A 236 -1.57 -13.06 -23.60
CA SER A 236 -0.39 -13.88 -23.91
C SER A 236 -0.31 -15.22 -23.16
N GLN A 237 -1.16 -15.44 -22.13
CA GLN A 237 -1.16 -16.69 -21.35
C GLN A 237 -2.59 -17.18 -21.04
N GLU A 238 -2.94 -18.37 -21.56
CA GLU A 238 -4.15 -19.18 -21.33
C GLU A 238 -5.53 -18.57 -21.67
N SER A 239 -6.27 -19.24 -22.58
CA SER A 239 -7.61 -18.83 -23.03
C SER A 239 -8.75 -19.08 -22.03
N SER A 240 -8.44 -19.41 -20.76
CA SER A 240 -9.41 -19.88 -19.75
C SER A 240 -9.70 -18.83 -18.67
N ARG A 241 -9.06 -17.66 -18.72
CA ARG A 241 -9.22 -16.56 -17.75
C ARG A 241 -9.61 -15.28 -18.49
N GLY A 242 -10.27 -14.37 -17.78
CA GLY A 242 -10.79 -13.13 -18.33
C GLY A 242 -9.74 -12.18 -18.96
N LEU A 243 -10.20 -11.25 -19.81
CA LEU A 243 -9.40 -10.35 -20.69
C LEU A 243 -8.59 -9.27 -19.95
N LEU A 244 -8.80 -9.12 -18.64
CA LEU A 244 -8.16 -8.12 -17.79
C LEU A 244 -7.90 -8.73 -16.41
N ASP A 245 -6.76 -8.41 -15.81
CA ASP A 245 -6.51 -8.74 -14.40
C ASP A 245 -7.04 -7.64 -13.47
N ALA A 246 -8.23 -7.81 -12.90
CA ALA A 246 -8.86 -6.77 -12.08
C ALA A 246 -8.20 -6.57 -10.70
N ARG A 247 -7.20 -7.40 -10.33
CA ARG A 247 -6.48 -7.26 -9.05
C ARG A 247 -5.78 -5.91 -8.92
N PHE A 248 -5.45 -5.22 -10.02
CA PHE A 248 -4.78 -3.93 -9.94
C PHE A 248 -5.62 -2.85 -9.20
N HIS A 249 -6.95 -2.95 -9.22
CA HIS A 249 -7.83 -2.06 -8.43
C HIS A 249 -7.62 -2.20 -6.92
N LEU A 250 -7.05 -3.34 -6.49
CA LEU A 250 -6.84 -3.69 -5.10
C LEU A 250 -5.39 -3.53 -4.63
N ILE A 251 -4.46 -3.11 -5.49
CA ILE A 251 -3.04 -2.85 -5.12
C ILE A 251 -2.66 -1.37 -5.17
N LEU A 252 -3.56 -0.54 -5.71
CA LEU A 252 -3.39 0.91 -5.82
C LEU A 252 -4.19 1.63 -4.75
N SER A 253 -3.49 2.49 -4.02
CA SER A 253 -4.09 3.31 -2.97
C SER A 253 -3.84 4.78 -3.24
N ASN A 254 -4.91 5.53 -3.50
CA ASN A 254 -4.91 7.00 -3.38
C ASN A 254 -4.88 7.45 -1.92
N THR A 255 -4.31 6.62 -1.04
CA THR A 255 -4.18 6.86 0.40
C THR A 255 -5.50 7.09 1.13
N SER A 256 -6.64 6.69 0.54
CA SER A 256 -7.96 6.76 1.17
C SER A 256 -8.19 5.56 2.09
N ILE A 257 -8.96 5.75 3.17
CA ILE A 257 -9.30 4.70 4.13
C ILE A 257 -10.16 3.58 3.52
N SER A 258 -10.90 3.87 2.44
CA SER A 258 -11.72 2.89 1.71
C SER A 258 -10.96 2.17 0.59
N ARG A 259 -9.68 2.51 0.38
CA ARG A 259 -8.77 1.73 -0.46
C ARG A 259 -8.10 0.61 0.36
N PRO A 260 -7.63 -0.45 -0.31
CA PRO A 260 -6.77 -1.47 0.28
C PRO A 260 -5.58 -0.86 1.03
N SER A 261 -5.13 -1.56 2.07
CA SER A 261 -3.92 -1.23 2.81
C SER A 261 -2.71 -1.20 1.87
N LEU A 262 -1.80 -0.25 2.08
CA LEU A 262 -0.54 -0.17 1.36
C LEU A 262 0.43 -1.24 1.85
N LEU A 263 1.19 -1.84 0.93
CA LEU A 263 2.32 -2.68 1.27
C LEU A 263 3.44 -1.81 1.85
N ASN A 264 4.12 -2.31 2.90
CA ASN A 264 5.24 -1.60 3.54
C ASN A 264 6.60 -1.89 2.89
N GLU A 265 6.56 -2.32 1.63
CA GLU A 265 7.70 -2.57 0.76
C GLU A 265 7.25 -2.26 -0.68
N ALA A 266 8.21 -2.05 -1.56
CA ALA A 266 8.03 -1.86 -2.98
C ALA A 266 7.61 -3.18 -3.65
N PHE A 267 6.78 -3.05 -4.68
CA PHE A 267 6.55 -4.11 -5.65
C PHE A 267 7.82 -4.35 -6.46
N ARG A 268 8.21 -5.61 -6.63
CA ARG A 268 9.42 -5.98 -7.39
C ARG A 268 9.10 -7.02 -8.45
N ALA A 269 9.82 -6.97 -9.57
CA ALA A 269 9.50 -7.74 -10.77
C ALA A 269 9.49 -9.25 -10.50
N GLU A 270 10.46 -9.71 -9.71
CA GLU A 270 10.70 -11.12 -9.37
C GLU A 270 9.64 -11.73 -8.45
N LYS A 271 8.89 -10.91 -7.71
CA LYS A 271 7.84 -11.34 -6.77
C LYS A 271 6.50 -10.65 -7.03
N LEU A 272 6.33 -10.01 -8.19
CA LEU A 272 5.19 -9.15 -8.48
C LEU A 272 3.86 -9.88 -8.32
N GLU A 273 3.75 -11.08 -8.89
CA GLU A 273 2.53 -11.89 -8.81
C GLU A 273 2.20 -12.32 -7.37
N GLU A 274 3.22 -12.75 -6.62
CA GLU A 274 3.06 -13.13 -5.21
C GLU A 274 2.62 -11.95 -4.35
N GLN A 275 3.21 -10.77 -4.57
CA GLN A 275 2.85 -9.55 -3.86
C GLN A 275 1.42 -9.09 -4.21
N ILE A 276 1.03 -9.15 -5.48
CA ILE A 276 -0.33 -8.79 -5.91
C ILE A 276 -1.34 -9.74 -5.27
N ASP A 277 -1.11 -11.06 -5.35
CA ASP A 277 -2.00 -12.06 -4.77
C ASP A 277 -2.12 -11.90 -3.24
N PHE A 278 -0.98 -11.67 -2.56
CA PHE A 278 -0.95 -11.38 -1.13
C PHE A 278 -1.79 -10.15 -0.78
N VAL A 279 -1.57 -9.02 -1.46
CA VAL A 279 -2.29 -7.77 -1.17
C VAL A 279 -3.78 -7.92 -1.43
N VAL A 280 -4.18 -8.62 -2.50
CA VAL A 280 -5.60 -8.87 -2.81
C VAL A 280 -6.26 -9.70 -1.72
N LYS A 281 -5.64 -10.81 -1.30
CA LYS A 281 -6.15 -11.64 -0.19
C LYS A 281 -6.21 -10.87 1.11
N ALA A 282 -5.17 -10.12 1.45
CA ALA A 282 -5.13 -9.25 2.62
C ALA A 282 -6.22 -8.17 2.58
N ALA A 283 -6.52 -7.62 1.40
CA ALA A 283 -7.59 -6.65 1.21
C ALA A 283 -8.94 -7.26 1.64
N PHE A 284 -9.23 -8.51 1.25
CA PHE A 284 -10.45 -9.20 1.69
C PHE A 284 -10.47 -9.57 3.19
N GLN A 285 -9.31 -9.82 3.80
CA GLN A 285 -9.21 -9.97 5.27
C GLN A 285 -9.52 -8.66 5.99
N ASN A 286 -9.30 -7.52 5.34
CA ASN A 286 -9.67 -6.20 5.85
C ASN A 286 -11.16 -5.91 5.64
N ARG A 287 -12.01 -6.64 6.38
CA ARG A 287 -13.45 -6.74 6.14
C ARG A 287 -14.20 -5.42 6.15
N GLU A 288 -13.78 -4.47 6.99
CA GLU A 288 -14.40 -3.15 7.10
C GLU A 288 -14.21 -2.27 5.85
N ARG A 289 -13.16 -2.52 5.06
CA ARG A 289 -12.81 -1.72 3.87
C ARG A 289 -13.30 -2.34 2.58
N ILE A 290 -13.21 -3.66 2.47
CA ILE A 290 -13.30 -4.35 1.17
C ILE A 290 -14.53 -5.24 1.08
N ALA A 291 -14.78 -6.07 2.08
CA ALA A 291 -15.87 -7.05 2.04
C ALA A 291 -16.34 -7.46 3.43
N THR A 292 -17.63 -7.27 3.72
CA THR A 292 -18.26 -7.79 4.94
C THR A 292 -19.57 -8.50 4.61
N ILE A 293 -19.93 -9.51 5.39
CA ILE A 293 -21.19 -10.23 5.22
C ILE A 293 -22.09 -10.00 6.42
N LYS A 294 -23.34 -9.65 6.12
CA LYS A 294 -24.42 -9.56 7.10
C LYS A 294 -25.70 -10.09 6.49
N GLU A 295 -26.35 -11.04 7.18
CA GLU A 295 -27.67 -11.57 6.80
C GLU A 295 -27.75 -11.98 5.31
N GLU A 296 -26.83 -12.87 4.89
CA GLU A 296 -26.67 -13.36 3.50
C GLU A 296 -26.43 -12.28 2.44
N THR A 297 -26.09 -11.06 2.87
CA THR A 297 -25.77 -9.93 2.00
C THR A 297 -24.28 -9.63 2.11
N LEU A 298 -23.60 -9.71 0.98
CA LEU A 298 -22.21 -9.29 0.83
C LEU A 298 -22.18 -7.79 0.56
N TYR A 299 -21.55 -7.04 1.45
CA TYR A 299 -21.27 -5.62 1.29
C TYR A 299 -19.83 -5.45 0.82
N LEU A 300 -19.65 -5.00 -0.42
CA LEU A 300 -18.35 -4.79 -1.05
C LEU A 300 -17.96 -3.32 -1.07
N SER A 301 -16.66 -3.04 -1.14
CA SER A 301 -16.16 -1.71 -1.46
C SER A 301 -16.80 -1.17 -2.75
N ARG A 302 -16.99 0.16 -2.84
CA ARG A 302 -17.49 0.80 -4.07
C ARG A 302 -16.57 0.62 -5.26
N LEU A 303 -15.32 0.19 -5.07
CA LEU A 303 -14.45 -0.23 -6.17
C LEU A 303 -15.15 -1.29 -7.06
N PHE A 304 -15.84 -2.26 -6.46
CA PHE A 304 -16.59 -3.28 -7.20
C PHE A 304 -17.80 -2.72 -7.95
N LYS A 305 -18.32 -1.56 -7.53
CA LYS A 305 -19.38 -0.85 -8.25
C LYS A 305 -18.82 -0.07 -9.42
N TRP A 306 -17.80 0.77 -9.19
CA TRP A 306 -17.24 1.67 -10.20
C TRP A 306 -16.46 0.95 -11.29
N TYR A 307 -15.86 -0.19 -10.96
CA TYR A 307 -15.06 -1.00 -11.86
C TYR A 307 -15.68 -2.39 -12.09
N LYS A 308 -17.01 -2.48 -11.97
CA LYS A 308 -17.77 -3.73 -12.16
C LYS A 308 -17.35 -4.47 -13.43
N GLU A 309 -17.30 -3.76 -14.55
CA GLU A 309 -16.93 -4.30 -15.87
C GLU A 309 -15.54 -4.95 -15.86
N ASP A 310 -14.58 -4.37 -15.13
CA ASP A 310 -13.23 -4.89 -15.03
C ASP A 310 -13.19 -6.20 -14.23
N PHE A 311 -13.91 -6.28 -13.11
CA PHE A 311 -14.01 -7.50 -12.28
C PHE A 311 -14.75 -8.63 -13.01
N GLU A 312 -15.84 -8.30 -13.72
CA GLU A 312 -16.58 -9.26 -14.55
C GLU A 312 -15.73 -9.71 -15.75
N ALA A 313 -14.90 -8.82 -16.31
CA ALA A 313 -13.96 -9.18 -17.35
C ALA A 313 -12.82 -10.09 -16.88
N ASP A 314 -12.50 -10.16 -15.59
CA ASP A 314 -11.48 -11.07 -15.01
C ASP A 314 -12.04 -12.48 -14.69
N LYS A 315 -13.19 -12.54 -14.00
CA LYS A 315 -13.75 -13.77 -13.43
C LYS A 315 -15.22 -14.00 -13.77
N ASN A 316 -15.71 -13.51 -14.91
CA ASN A 316 -17.11 -13.58 -15.40
C ASN A 316 -18.16 -12.85 -14.55
N SER A 317 -18.00 -12.81 -13.23
CA SER A 317 -18.87 -12.10 -12.30
C SER A 317 -18.09 -11.58 -11.08
N ILE A 318 -18.62 -10.54 -10.43
CA ILE A 318 -18.11 -10.10 -9.12
C ILE A 318 -18.14 -11.26 -8.11
N ALA A 319 -19.17 -12.11 -8.17
CA ALA A 319 -19.32 -13.20 -7.22
C ALA A 319 -18.20 -14.24 -7.36
N GLU A 320 -17.89 -14.65 -8.59
CA GLU A 320 -16.75 -15.53 -8.88
C GLU A 320 -15.42 -14.90 -8.49
N PHE A 321 -15.23 -13.59 -8.72
CA PHE A 321 -14.02 -12.89 -8.28
C PHE A 321 -13.86 -12.98 -6.76
N VAL A 322 -14.92 -12.67 -6.01
CA VAL A 322 -14.90 -12.74 -4.55
C VAL A 322 -14.69 -14.18 -4.07
N SER A 323 -15.40 -15.16 -4.61
CA SER A 323 -15.22 -16.57 -4.22
C SER A 323 -13.82 -17.10 -4.52
N HIS A 324 -13.12 -16.55 -5.52
CA HIS A 324 -11.76 -16.94 -5.84
C HIS A 324 -10.73 -16.41 -4.84
N TYR A 325 -10.84 -15.13 -4.45
CA TYR A 325 -9.85 -14.48 -3.58
C TYR A 325 -10.23 -14.45 -2.09
N ALA A 326 -11.49 -14.75 -1.76
CA ALA A 326 -12.03 -14.76 -0.40
C ALA A 326 -13.09 -15.88 -0.23
N PRO A 327 -12.73 -17.16 -0.46
CA PRO A 327 -13.66 -18.29 -0.34
C PRO A 327 -14.28 -18.41 1.06
N GLU A 328 -13.61 -17.92 2.10
CA GLU A 328 -14.08 -17.90 3.50
C GLU A 328 -15.30 -17.01 3.72
N LEU A 329 -15.61 -16.10 2.79
CA LEU A 329 -16.86 -15.34 2.80
C LEU A 329 -18.07 -16.25 2.48
N GLY A 330 -17.86 -17.42 1.90
CA GLY A 330 -18.92 -18.38 1.63
C GLY A 330 -19.97 -17.86 0.65
N SER A 331 -21.19 -18.40 0.74
CA SER A 331 -22.29 -18.05 -0.17
C SER A 331 -23.08 -16.83 0.32
N PHE A 332 -23.43 -15.95 -0.62
CA PHE A 332 -24.29 -14.78 -0.39
C PHE A 332 -25.38 -14.73 -1.46
N LYS A 333 -26.55 -14.17 -1.11
CA LYS A 333 -27.71 -14.06 -2.03
C LYS A 333 -27.84 -12.67 -2.64
N ARG A 334 -27.19 -11.67 -2.04
CA ARG A 334 -27.29 -10.27 -2.44
C ARG A 334 -25.92 -9.61 -2.34
N VAL A 335 -25.63 -8.70 -3.28
CA VAL A 335 -24.48 -7.80 -3.21
C VAL A 335 -24.98 -6.38 -3.00
N LYS A 336 -24.42 -5.70 -2.00
CA LYS A 336 -24.57 -4.26 -1.76
C LYS A 336 -23.18 -3.63 -1.71
N TYR A 337 -23.13 -2.31 -1.72
CA TYR A 337 -21.87 -1.58 -1.66
C TYR A 337 -21.78 -0.76 -0.37
N LEU A 338 -20.59 -0.74 0.22
CA LEU A 338 -20.22 0.10 1.35
C LEU A 338 -20.22 1.58 0.94
N ASN A 339 -20.19 2.49 1.92
CA ASN A 339 -19.86 3.88 1.64
C ASN A 339 -18.35 4.02 1.40
N TYR A 340 -17.97 4.94 0.54
CA TYR A 340 -16.57 5.20 0.22
C TYR A 340 -16.14 6.51 0.86
N SER A 341 -15.19 6.43 1.78
CA SER A 341 -14.57 7.59 2.41
C SER A 341 -13.22 7.90 1.74
N TYR A 342 -13.06 9.15 1.32
CA TYR A 342 -11.79 9.70 0.85
C TYR A 342 -10.88 10.16 1.99
N ASP A 343 -11.27 9.93 3.26
CA ASP A 343 -10.44 10.25 4.41
C ASP A 343 -9.08 9.57 4.27
N ILE A 344 -8.04 10.28 4.68
CA ILE A 344 -6.67 9.84 4.51
C ILE A 344 -6.38 8.66 5.45
N ASN A 345 -5.70 7.64 4.93
CA ASN A 345 -5.21 6.46 5.63
C ASN A 345 -4.00 6.82 6.50
N ILE A 346 -4.25 7.61 7.54
CA ILE A 346 -3.25 8.16 8.44
C ILE A 346 -3.11 7.33 9.71
N LEU A 347 -1.88 7.20 10.22
CA LEU A 347 -1.61 6.60 11.52
C LEU A 347 -2.25 7.43 12.65
N LYS A 348 -3.15 6.82 13.41
CA LYS A 348 -3.79 7.45 14.56
C LYS A 348 -3.16 6.95 15.86
N LYS A 349 -3.34 7.71 16.95
CA LYS A 349 -2.87 7.33 18.29
C LYS A 349 -3.47 6.00 18.77
N GLU A 350 -4.72 5.74 18.40
CA GLU A 350 -5.43 4.49 18.73
C GLU A 350 -4.88 3.27 17.97
N ASP A 351 -4.35 3.47 16.76
CA ASP A 351 -3.64 2.42 16.01
C ASP A 351 -2.32 2.02 16.72
N GLY A 352 -1.90 2.78 17.73
CA GLY A 352 -0.63 2.66 18.45
C GLY A 352 -0.73 2.65 19.98
N GLN A 353 -1.84 2.22 20.60
CA GLN A 353 -1.81 1.89 22.04
C GLN A 353 -0.81 0.73 22.25
N GLY A 354 0.41 1.07 22.65
CA GLY A 354 1.60 0.22 22.70
C GLY A 354 2.88 0.86 22.10
N LEU A 355 2.76 1.98 21.36
CA LEU A 355 3.87 2.72 20.77
C LEU A 355 3.94 4.13 21.38
N SER A 356 4.65 4.24 22.51
CA SER A 356 5.03 5.54 23.06
C SER A 356 6.35 5.99 22.43
N GLN A 357 6.36 7.26 22.03
CA GLN A 357 7.41 8.07 21.43
C GLN A 357 7.58 7.94 19.91
N THR A 358 7.39 9.10 19.26
CA THR A 358 7.85 9.42 17.91
C THR A 358 9.29 8.96 17.76
N PRO A 359 9.66 8.19 16.71
CA PRO A 359 11.05 7.87 16.48
C PRO A 359 11.78 9.17 16.12
N ASP A 360 12.72 9.59 16.97
CA ASP A 360 13.81 10.42 16.48
C ASP A 360 14.55 9.64 15.40
N LEU A 361 14.75 10.24 14.24
CA LEU A 361 15.72 9.71 13.30
C LEU A 361 17.10 9.78 13.97
N PRO A 362 17.82 8.65 14.11
CA PRO A 362 19.06 8.64 14.83
C PRO A 362 20.09 9.51 14.10
N THR A 363 20.49 10.61 14.72
CA THR A 363 21.64 11.39 14.25
C THR A 363 22.91 10.54 14.36
N LEU A 364 23.68 10.47 13.28
CA LEU A 364 24.92 9.68 13.11
C LEU A 364 26.05 9.98 14.14
N SER A 365 25.84 10.87 15.10
CA SER A 365 26.83 11.33 16.08
C SER A 365 26.76 10.72 17.47
N GLU A 366 25.74 9.90 17.82
CA GLU A 366 25.60 9.37 19.19
C GLU A 366 26.27 7.99 19.44
N PHE A 367 27.03 7.47 18.46
CA PHE A 367 27.72 6.18 18.62
C PHE A 367 29.08 6.25 19.36
N GLN A 368 29.46 7.40 19.89
CA GLN A 368 30.76 7.57 20.57
C GLN A 368 30.61 8.36 21.88
N GLN A 369 30.00 7.75 22.91
CA GLN A 369 30.40 7.88 24.31
C GLN A 369 29.44 7.11 25.23
N SER A 370 29.87 5.93 25.71
CA SER A 370 29.67 5.46 27.09
C SER A 370 30.22 4.04 27.25
N ASP A 371 31.54 3.93 27.30
CA ASP A 371 32.18 2.84 28.05
C ASP A 371 32.51 3.38 29.44
N SER A 372 31.82 2.87 30.48
CA SER A 372 32.42 2.52 31.78
C SER A 372 31.38 1.93 32.74
N ALA A 373 31.59 0.64 33.07
CA ALA A 373 31.24 -0.10 34.28
C ALA A 373 29.78 0.00 34.82
N GLN A 374 29.03 -1.10 34.92
CA GLN A 374 29.33 -2.15 35.89
C GLN A 374 28.87 -3.55 35.43
N SER A 375 29.76 -4.51 35.69
CA SER A 375 29.58 -5.95 35.59
C SER A 375 28.45 -6.47 36.47
N ASP A 376 27.62 -7.35 35.92
CA ASP A 376 27.20 -8.53 36.68
C ASP A 376 27.13 -9.75 35.78
N SER A 377 28.22 -10.50 35.82
CA SER A 377 28.35 -11.85 35.29
C SER A 377 27.66 -12.82 36.25
N ASN A 378 26.40 -13.17 36.00
CA ASN A 378 25.87 -14.45 36.46
C ASN A 378 24.77 -15.04 35.58
N LYS A 379 24.86 -16.36 35.47
CA LYS A 379 24.08 -17.29 34.65
C LYS A 379 22.59 -17.28 35.02
N GLN A 380 21.76 -16.50 34.34
CA GLN A 380 20.32 -16.75 34.37
C GLN A 380 19.86 -17.31 33.03
N ASN A 381 19.36 -18.55 33.11
CA ASN A 381 18.55 -19.16 32.07
C ASN A 381 17.37 -18.18 31.81
N PRO A 382 17.23 -17.60 30.60
CA PRO A 382 16.14 -16.69 30.26
C PRO A 382 14.74 -17.27 30.51
N CYS A 383 14.60 -18.61 30.58
CA CYS A 383 13.37 -19.29 30.93
C CYS A 383 12.97 -19.18 32.40
N SER A 384 13.90 -18.91 33.32
CA SER A 384 13.61 -18.91 34.76
C SER A 384 12.70 -17.76 35.18
N TYR A 385 12.73 -16.63 34.48
CA TYR A 385 11.89 -15.46 34.77
C TYR A 385 10.48 -15.59 34.15
N LEU A 386 10.31 -16.40 33.11
CA LEU A 386 9.07 -16.52 32.33
C LEU A 386 7.95 -17.28 33.06
N LYS A 387 8.30 -18.24 33.93
CA LYS A 387 7.32 -18.91 34.82
C LYS A 387 6.56 -17.91 35.71
N SER A 388 7.18 -16.78 36.09
CA SER A 388 6.54 -15.73 36.88
C SER A 388 5.57 -14.84 36.08
N GLN A 389 5.59 -14.92 34.74
CA GLN A 389 4.82 -14.08 33.83
C GLN A 389 3.66 -14.83 33.12
N LYS A 390 3.25 -16.00 33.63
CA LYS A 390 2.27 -16.91 32.98
C LYS A 390 2.66 -17.27 31.53
N ARG A 391 3.95 -17.42 31.28
CA ARG A 391 4.49 -17.97 30.02
C ARG A 391 5.02 -19.36 30.32
N ASP A 392 4.71 -20.33 29.46
CA ASP A 392 5.09 -21.74 29.63
C ASP A 392 6.37 -22.03 28.83
N PRO A 393 7.56 -22.07 29.44
CA PRO A 393 8.81 -22.27 28.72
C PRO A 393 8.88 -23.67 28.11
N LEU A 394 9.27 -23.75 26.83
CA LEU A 394 9.34 -24.99 26.06
C LEU A 394 10.78 -25.45 25.84
N LEU A 395 11.64 -24.56 25.36
CA LEU A 395 13.02 -24.87 25.00
C LEU A 395 13.99 -23.82 25.56
N TYR A 396 15.13 -24.28 26.04
CA TYR A 396 16.28 -23.44 26.38
C TYR A 396 17.41 -23.73 25.41
N CYS A 397 17.79 -22.74 24.61
CA CYS A 397 18.81 -22.82 23.58
C CYS A 397 20.05 -22.05 24.02
N ASP A 398 21.15 -22.77 24.27
CA ASP A 398 22.43 -22.19 24.66
C ASP A 398 23.63 -22.72 23.87
N HIS A 399 23.39 -23.59 22.90
CA HIS A 399 24.42 -24.16 22.04
C HIS A 399 24.28 -23.67 20.59
N ILE A 400 25.33 -23.06 20.04
CA ILE A 400 25.37 -22.60 18.64
C ILE A 400 25.82 -23.75 17.75
N VAL A 401 24.97 -24.17 16.82
CA VAL A 401 25.30 -25.16 15.78
C VAL A 401 26.05 -24.50 14.63
N SER A 402 25.63 -23.29 14.24
CA SER A 402 26.34 -22.44 13.30
C SER A 402 26.04 -20.96 13.57
N GLY A 403 27.10 -20.16 13.71
CA GLY A 403 27.05 -18.71 13.90
C GLY A 403 27.01 -17.89 12.61
N GLU A 404 27.22 -18.56 11.48
CA GLU A 404 27.24 -18.04 10.10
C GLU A 404 26.76 -19.16 9.18
N LEU A 405 25.46 -19.17 8.88
CA LEU A 405 24.92 -20.16 7.96
C LEU A 405 25.32 -19.82 6.51
N ASP A 406 25.98 -20.77 5.83
CA ASP A 406 26.45 -20.64 4.45
C ASP A 406 25.31 -20.24 3.49
N GLY A 407 25.58 -19.26 2.65
CA GLY A 407 24.65 -18.77 1.63
C GLY A 407 25.29 -17.70 0.76
N PHE A 408 24.68 -17.43 -0.41
CA PHE A 408 25.14 -16.42 -1.37
C PHE A 408 25.25 -14.97 -0.81
N TYR A 409 24.80 -14.71 0.42
CA TYR A 409 24.78 -13.40 1.05
C TYR A 409 25.80 -13.33 2.20
N GLN A 410 26.68 -12.32 2.17
CA GLN A 410 27.56 -12.04 3.30
C GLN A 410 26.76 -11.40 4.46
N TYR A 411 26.73 -12.08 5.61
CA TYR A 411 26.13 -11.56 6.84
C TYR A 411 27.11 -10.62 7.56
N ARG A 412 26.60 -9.58 8.22
CA ARG A 412 27.43 -8.54 8.85
C ARG A 412 28.08 -9.01 10.15
N ASN A 413 27.37 -9.84 10.91
CA ASN A 413 27.79 -10.33 12.22
C ASN A 413 27.74 -11.85 12.27
N ARG A 414 28.73 -12.46 12.93
CA ARG A 414 28.74 -13.87 13.35
C ARG A 414 28.22 -13.96 14.78
N VAL A 415 27.37 -14.94 15.07
CA VAL A 415 26.90 -15.18 16.45
C VAL A 415 27.78 -16.24 17.10
N ASP A 416 28.47 -15.88 18.18
CA ASP A 416 29.46 -16.74 18.86
C ASP A 416 28.87 -17.42 20.09
N ALA A 417 27.86 -16.81 20.72
CA ALA A 417 27.10 -17.43 21.80
C ALA A 417 25.65 -16.94 21.81
N ALA A 418 24.76 -17.75 22.36
CA ALA A 418 23.37 -17.40 22.61
C ALA A 418 22.89 -18.02 23.91
N LYS A 419 21.94 -17.36 24.58
CA LYS A 419 21.14 -17.91 25.69
C LYS A 419 19.72 -17.46 25.48
N ILE A 420 18.89 -18.36 24.95
CA ILE A 420 17.56 -18.06 24.45
C ILE A 420 16.54 -19.01 25.06
N CYS A 421 15.40 -18.48 25.47
CA CYS A 421 14.23 -19.25 25.86
C CYS A 421 13.16 -19.17 24.77
N ILE A 422 12.58 -20.30 24.43
CA ILE A 422 11.38 -20.41 23.61
C ILE A 422 10.24 -20.81 24.55
N TYR A 423 9.11 -20.12 24.49
CA TYR A 423 8.00 -20.31 25.43
C TYR A 423 6.66 -20.16 24.74
N ARG A 424 5.61 -20.74 25.34
CA ARG A 424 4.23 -20.57 24.95
C ARG A 424 3.61 -19.38 25.69
N ILE A 425 2.80 -18.63 24.95
CA ILE A 425 2.02 -17.49 25.41
C ILE A 425 0.60 -18.01 25.69
N GLU A 426 0.16 -18.03 26.95
CA GLU A 426 -1.19 -18.49 27.29
C GLU A 426 -2.22 -17.35 27.27
N GLU A 427 -3.19 -17.42 26.35
CA GLU A 427 -4.54 -16.86 26.56
C GLU A 427 -5.63 -17.53 25.65
N SER A 428 -6.49 -18.32 26.32
CA SER A 428 -7.88 -18.74 25.99
C SER A 428 -8.18 -19.85 24.95
N SER A 429 -8.44 -21.05 25.49
CA SER A 429 -9.69 -21.84 25.35
C SER A 429 -10.58 -21.70 24.10
N SER A 430 -10.05 -21.88 22.89
CA SER A 430 -10.82 -22.40 21.76
C SER A 430 -9.91 -23.24 20.87
N SER A 431 -10.29 -24.50 20.64
CA SER A 431 -9.43 -25.59 20.18
C SER A 431 -9.09 -25.58 18.68
N GLU A 432 -9.03 -24.42 18.03
CA GLU A 432 -8.77 -24.33 16.57
C GLU A 432 -7.74 -23.28 16.15
N GLN A 433 -7.21 -22.45 17.06
CA GLN A 433 -6.11 -21.51 16.76
C GLN A 433 -4.82 -21.98 17.44
N GLY A 434 -3.75 -22.10 16.67
CA GLY A 434 -2.47 -22.66 17.09
C GLY A 434 -1.85 -21.93 18.31
N ALA A 435 -1.04 -22.64 19.08
CA ALA A 435 -0.41 -22.09 20.29
C ALA A 435 0.53 -20.92 19.95
N GLN A 436 0.32 -19.73 20.54
CA GLN A 436 1.25 -18.60 20.36
C GLN A 436 2.61 -18.89 21.02
N LEU A 437 3.71 -18.59 20.32
CA LEU A 437 5.07 -18.85 20.80
C LEU A 437 5.88 -17.55 20.86
N GLY A 438 6.77 -17.47 21.84
CA GLY A 438 7.71 -16.38 22.03
C GLY A 438 9.14 -16.89 22.15
N ILE A 439 10.09 -16.03 21.80
CA ILE A 439 11.53 -16.23 21.97
C ILE A 439 12.07 -15.04 22.75
N ARG A 440 12.80 -15.29 23.84
CA ARG A 440 13.45 -14.26 24.65
C ARG A 440 14.84 -14.68 25.08
N GLY A 441 15.83 -13.82 24.96
CA GLY A 441 17.20 -14.16 25.34
C GLY A 441 18.24 -13.13 25.00
N ARG A 442 19.50 -13.56 25.02
CA ARG A 442 20.68 -12.77 24.68
C ARG A 442 21.53 -13.49 23.65
N VAL A 443 22.16 -12.72 22.78
CA VAL A 443 23.16 -13.22 21.84
C VAL A 443 24.43 -12.37 21.92
N GLU A 444 25.57 -13.03 21.79
CA GLU A 444 26.90 -12.42 21.71
C GLU A 444 27.38 -12.54 20.26
N GLU A 445 27.68 -11.41 19.63
CA GLU A 445 27.99 -11.34 18.21
C GLU A 445 29.33 -10.64 17.95
N PHE A 446 30.10 -11.21 17.03
CA PHE A 446 31.32 -10.60 16.52
C PHE A 446 30.99 -9.80 15.25
N ASN A 447 31.27 -8.50 15.28
CA ASN A 447 31.08 -7.63 14.14
C ASN A 447 32.36 -7.59 13.30
N HIS A 448 32.34 -8.21 12.12
CA HIS A 448 33.52 -8.30 11.25
C HIS A 448 34.04 -6.94 10.77
N LYS A 449 33.17 -5.95 10.63
CA LYS A 449 33.55 -4.60 10.20
C LYS A 449 34.20 -3.79 11.32
N LEU A 450 33.73 -3.95 12.55
CA LEU A 450 34.21 -3.21 13.71
C LEU A 450 35.27 -3.97 14.53
N GLN A 451 35.50 -5.26 14.20
CA GLN A 451 36.41 -6.15 14.92
C GLN A 451 36.14 -6.15 16.43
N SER A 452 34.86 -6.17 16.81
CA SER A 452 34.43 -6.05 18.21
C SER A 452 33.27 -6.98 18.53
N MET A 453 33.18 -7.35 19.81
CA MET A 453 32.08 -8.13 20.37
C MET A 453 30.94 -7.20 20.80
N LYS A 454 29.71 -7.63 20.56
CA LYS A 454 28.50 -6.94 21.02
C LYS A 454 27.54 -7.95 21.65
N GLN A 455 26.90 -7.58 22.74
CA GLN A 455 25.79 -8.33 23.32
C GLN A 455 24.47 -7.65 22.93
N THR A 456 23.50 -8.44 22.47
CA THR A 456 22.20 -7.93 22.00
C THR A 456 21.07 -8.76 22.63
N ASP A 457 20.07 -8.10 23.20
CA ASP A 457 18.84 -8.73 23.68
C ASP A 457 17.93 -9.11 22.49
N LEU A 458 17.27 -10.26 22.60
CA LEU A 458 16.32 -10.78 21.63
C LEU A 458 14.97 -10.98 22.33
N ILE A 459 13.92 -10.33 21.85
CA ILE A 459 12.53 -10.51 22.32
C ILE A 459 11.61 -10.58 21.10
N ILE A 460 10.83 -11.65 20.99
CA ILE A 460 10.07 -12.08 19.82
C ILE A 460 8.78 -12.72 20.37
N GLU A 461 7.59 -12.28 19.97
CA GLU A 461 6.31 -12.90 20.35
C GLU A 461 5.35 -12.81 19.14
N ASP A 462 4.87 -13.94 18.62
CA ASP A 462 3.90 -13.97 17.50
C ASP A 462 3.08 -15.27 17.42
N GLU A 463 2.10 -15.29 16.52
CA GLU A 463 1.23 -16.43 16.23
C GLU A 463 1.99 -17.56 15.50
N TYR A 464 1.80 -18.80 15.97
CA TYR A 464 2.35 -20.01 15.37
C TYR A 464 1.45 -20.52 14.25
N LYS A 465 1.96 -20.58 13.01
CA LYS A 465 1.28 -21.24 11.90
C LYS A 465 1.86 -22.63 11.67
N TYR A 466 1.00 -23.64 11.63
CA TYR A 466 1.33 -25.05 11.43
C TYR A 466 1.69 -25.32 9.96
N ASP A 467 2.76 -24.68 9.49
CA ASP A 467 3.50 -25.12 8.32
C ASP A 467 4.97 -24.77 8.59
N GLU A 468 5.78 -25.81 8.82
CA GLU A 468 7.24 -25.75 9.03
C GLU A 468 7.79 -24.96 10.23
N GLY A 469 6.98 -24.59 11.23
CA GLY A 469 7.47 -23.94 12.45
C GLY A 469 8.13 -22.57 12.23
N ILE A 470 7.71 -21.88 11.18
CA ILE A 470 8.27 -20.60 10.71
C ILE A 470 7.51 -19.42 11.33
N PHE A 471 8.23 -18.54 12.02
CA PHE A 471 7.77 -17.25 12.53
C PHE A 471 8.50 -16.11 11.82
N THR A 472 7.80 -15.02 11.54
CA THR A 472 8.40 -13.81 10.95
C THR A 472 7.93 -12.58 11.71
N LEU A 473 8.87 -11.93 12.41
CA LEU A 473 8.64 -10.79 13.29
C LEU A 473 9.51 -9.58 12.93
N ARG A 474 9.09 -8.39 13.37
CA ARG A 474 9.79 -7.12 13.19
C ARG A 474 10.22 -6.59 14.56
N THR A 475 11.52 -6.45 14.80
CA THR A 475 12.02 -5.84 16.05
C THR A 475 12.26 -4.35 15.84
N SER A 476 12.15 -3.58 16.92
CA SER A 476 12.54 -2.16 16.95
C SER A 476 13.97 -1.97 16.45
N GLY A 477 14.21 -0.89 15.69
CA GLY A 477 15.53 -0.57 15.13
C GLY A 477 15.79 -1.04 13.69
N GLY A 478 14.75 -1.33 12.89
CA GLY A 478 14.94 -1.53 11.45
C GLY A 478 15.45 -2.92 11.07
N VAL A 479 15.12 -3.97 11.83
CA VAL A 479 15.53 -5.36 11.55
C VAL A 479 14.30 -6.28 11.47
N ARG A 480 14.20 -7.03 10.37
CA ARG A 480 13.23 -8.13 10.21
C ARG A 480 13.88 -9.41 10.71
N THR A 481 13.15 -10.15 11.54
CA THR A 481 13.58 -11.41 12.15
C THR A 481 12.69 -12.55 11.67
N LYS A 482 13.26 -13.57 11.05
CA LYS A 482 12.60 -14.84 10.76
C LYS A 482 13.19 -15.89 11.70
N ALA A 483 12.34 -16.61 12.43
CA ALA A 483 12.75 -17.72 13.27
C ALA A 483 12.07 -19.00 12.78
N ILE A 484 12.79 -20.10 12.69
CA ILE A 484 12.26 -21.43 12.37
C ILE A 484 12.55 -22.29 13.59
N VAL A 485 11.52 -22.76 14.28
CA VAL A 485 11.69 -23.55 15.50
C VAL A 485 11.12 -24.94 15.26
N ASN A 486 11.95 -25.95 15.46
CA ASN A 486 11.55 -27.35 15.44
C ASN A 486 11.57 -27.90 16.87
N ILE A 487 10.37 -28.07 17.44
CA ILE A 487 10.18 -28.53 18.82
C ILE A 487 10.58 -30.00 18.97
N ASN A 488 10.34 -30.83 17.94
CA ASN A 488 10.64 -32.27 18.02
C ASN A 488 12.15 -32.53 17.95
N ASP A 489 12.85 -31.76 17.13
CA ASP A 489 14.31 -31.89 16.95
C ASP A 489 15.09 -30.99 17.93
N ASN A 490 14.39 -30.22 18.78
CA ASN A 490 14.97 -29.23 19.71
C ASN A 490 15.96 -28.28 19.04
N THR A 491 15.64 -27.78 17.84
CA THR A 491 16.48 -26.83 17.11
C THR A 491 15.76 -25.54 16.79
N ALA A 492 16.54 -24.46 16.62
CA ALA A 492 16.03 -23.19 16.17
C ALA A 492 16.99 -22.53 15.16
N GLU A 493 16.47 -22.05 14.04
CA GLU A 493 17.20 -21.20 13.09
C GLU A 493 16.66 -19.77 13.18
N ILE A 494 17.53 -18.78 13.33
CA ILE A 494 17.15 -17.37 13.40
C ILE A 494 17.91 -16.60 12.32
N ARG A 495 17.15 -15.89 11.49
CA ARG A 495 17.66 -15.00 10.44
C ARG A 495 17.18 -13.59 10.70
N GLN A 496 18.11 -12.65 10.75
CA GLN A 496 17.82 -11.23 10.84
C GLN A 496 18.35 -10.49 9.62
N THR A 497 17.54 -9.61 9.06
CA THR A 497 17.86 -8.81 7.87
C THR A 497 17.55 -7.35 8.14
N SER A 498 18.42 -6.46 7.71
CA SER A 498 18.15 -5.02 7.79
C SER A 498 16.99 -4.63 6.89
N ILE A 499 16.08 -3.80 7.40
CA ILE A 499 14.91 -3.28 6.70
C ILE A 499 15.30 -2.21 5.66
N ILE A 500 16.37 -1.45 5.91
CA ILE A 500 16.78 -0.31 5.06
C ILE A 500 17.71 -0.75 3.91
N PHE A 501 18.47 -1.85 4.09
CA PHE A 501 19.55 -2.21 3.16
C PHE A 501 19.43 -3.60 2.53
N GLY A 502 18.45 -4.42 2.91
CA GLY A 502 18.30 -5.80 2.40
C GLY A 502 19.47 -6.75 2.72
N LYS A 503 20.51 -6.26 3.38
CA LYS A 503 21.68 -7.04 3.81
C LYS A 503 21.30 -7.93 5.00
N GLY A 504 21.78 -9.17 4.96
CA GLY A 504 21.71 -10.08 6.10
C GLY A 504 22.43 -9.47 7.30
N TYR A 505 21.71 -9.26 8.40
CA TYR A 505 22.29 -8.78 9.65
C TYR A 505 23.09 -9.92 10.30
N ARG A 506 22.41 -11.05 10.53
CA ARG A 506 22.98 -12.31 11.00
C ARG A 506 22.06 -13.47 10.67
N LYS A 507 22.62 -14.67 10.58
CA LYS A 507 21.86 -15.91 10.43
C LYS A 507 22.57 -17.00 11.23
N PHE A 508 21.88 -17.61 12.18
CA PHE A 508 22.47 -18.58 13.09
C PHE A 508 21.48 -19.70 13.43
N SER A 509 22.02 -20.85 13.82
CA SER A 509 21.26 -22.02 14.24
C SER A 509 21.69 -22.47 15.63
N LEU A 510 20.73 -23.00 16.38
CA LEU A 510 20.85 -23.35 17.78
C LEU A 510 20.37 -24.77 18.00
N GLU A 511 21.05 -25.45 18.91
CA GLU A 511 20.55 -26.61 19.62
C GLU A 511 19.95 -26.16 20.95
N CYS A 512 18.85 -26.81 21.30
CA CYS A 512 18.06 -26.48 22.47
C CYS A 512 17.82 -27.72 23.35
N THR A 513 17.42 -27.47 24.58
CA THR A 513 17.02 -28.49 25.55
C THR A 513 15.60 -28.22 26.05
N PRO A 514 14.74 -29.24 26.15
CA PRO A 514 13.42 -29.10 26.75
C PRO A 514 13.47 -28.54 28.17
N VAL A 515 12.60 -27.57 28.46
CA VAL A 515 12.46 -26.97 29.80
C VAL A 515 11.32 -27.68 30.51
N ASN A 516 11.62 -28.78 31.19
CA ASN A 516 10.63 -29.51 31.99
C ASN A 516 10.05 -28.68 33.16
#